data_AF-X1I240-F1
#
_entry.id   AF-X1I240-F1
#
_cell.length_a   1.000
_cell.length_b   1.000
_cell.length_c   1.000
_cell.angle_alpha   90.00
_cell.angle_beta   90.00
_cell.angle_gamma   90.00
#
_symmetry.space_group_name_H-M   'P 1'
#
loop_
_entity.id
_entity.type
_entity.pdbx_description
1 polymer ?
#
loop_
_entity_poly.entity_id
_entity_poly.type
_entity_poly.pdbx_seq_one_letter_code
_entity_poly.pdbx_strand_id
1 'polypeptide(L)' 'MNHSGEIVKKLAEHGYRLTPQRLMIVSAIEDSDGHISAEEIYAQVIAKYPQVNISTVWYVHLHS' A
#
# COMPACT_ATOMS: atom_id res chain seq x y z
N MET A 1 -13.36 -1.43 13.63
CA MET A 1 -13.89 -0.15 13.11
C MET A 1 -13.14 0.10 11.82
N ASN A 2 -13.82 0.01 10.67
CA ASN A 2 -13.18 0.08 9.35
C ASN A 2 -12.83 1.55 9.06
N HIS A 3 -11.58 1.93 9.34
CA HIS A 3 -11.03 3.26 9.03
C HIS A 3 -10.66 3.40 7.54
N SER A 4 -11.49 2.85 6.65
CA SER A 4 -11.24 2.79 5.21
C SER A 4 -11.10 4.22 4.66
N GLY A 5 -9.86 4.66 4.42
CA GLY A 5 -9.58 5.93 3.76
C GLY A 5 -9.09 7.09 4.62
N GLU A 6 -8.89 6.93 5.94
CA GLU A 6 -8.26 7.99 6.76
C GLU A 6 -6.80 8.22 6.34
N ILE A 7 -6.07 7.15 6.01
CA ILE A 7 -4.69 7.23 5.53
C ILE A 7 -4.66 7.86 4.14
N VAL A 8 -5.58 7.46 3.25
CA VAL A 8 -5.74 8.02 1.90
C VAL A 8 -6.00 9.53 1.97
N LYS A 9 -6.90 9.96 2.84
CA LYS A 9 -7.24 11.37 3.03
C LYS A 9 -6.03 12.18 3.51
N LYS A 10 -5.32 11.69 4.54
CA LYS A 10 -4.09 12.34 5.03
C LYS A 10 -3.02 12.45 3.95
N LEU A 11 -2.79 11.38 3.17
CA LEU A 11 -1.80 11.40 2.09
C LEU A 11 -2.17 12.39 0.98
N ALA A 12 -3.47 12.49 0.64
CA ALA A 12 -3.95 13.46 -0.34
C ALA A 12 -3.80 14.91 0.16
N GLU A 13 -4.11 15.18 1.44
CA GLU A 13 -3.94 16.49 2.08
C GLU A 13 -2.46 16.94 2.10
N HIS A 14 -1.52 16.00 2.20
CA HIS A 14 -0.09 16.26 2.10
C HIS A 14 0.43 16.39 0.65
N GLY A 15 -0.46 16.34 -0.35
CA GLY A 15 -0.11 16.50 -1.76
C GLY A 15 0.51 15.27 -2.42
N TYR A 16 0.46 14.09 -1.78
CA TYR A 16 0.96 12.87 -2.39
C TYR A 16 0.02 12.40 -3.50
N ARG A 17 0.57 12.18 -4.70
CA ARG A 17 -0.20 11.59 -5.81
C ARG A 17 -0.52 10.12 -5.53
N LEU A 18 -1.80 9.82 -5.32
CA LEU A 18 -2.30 8.46 -5.09
C LEU A 18 -2.69 7.80 -6.41
N THR A 19 -1.71 7.18 -7.08
CA THR A 19 -1.97 6.35 -8.26
C THR A 19 -2.74 5.08 -7.86
N PRO A 20 -3.45 4.40 -8.80
CA PRO A 20 -4.14 3.14 -8.49
C PRO A 20 -3.25 2.12 -7.77
N GLN A 21 -1.96 2.07 -8.12
CA GLN A 21 -0.98 1.20 -7.47
C GLN A 21 -0.69 1.56 -6.01
N ARG A 22 -0.61 2.85 -5.69
CA ARG A 22 -0.39 3.31 -4.30
C ARG A 22 -1.63 3.08 -3.44
N LEU A 23 -2.82 3.24 -4.00
CA LEU A 23 -4.07 2.94 -3.29
C LEU A 23 -4.17 1.46 -2.91
N MET A 24 -3.73 0.54 -3.79
CA MET A 24 -3.70 -0.89 -3.47
C MET A 24 -2.80 -1.22 -2.28
N ILE A 25 -1.64 -0.56 -2.17
CA ILE A 25 -0.71 -0.73 -1.05
C ILE A 25 -1.34 -0.19 0.25
N VAL A 26 -1.95 0.99 0.20
CA VAL A 26 -2.61 1.58 1.39
C VAL A 26 -3.76 0.69 1.86
N SER A 27 -4.56 0.14 0.94
CA SER A 27 -5.62 -0.81 1.31
C SER A 27 -5.09 -2.10 1.93
N ALA A 28 -3.97 -2.65 1.45
CA ALA A 28 -3.37 -3.84 2.06
C ALA A 28 -2.85 -3.56 3.49
N ILE A 29 -2.35 -2.35 3.74
CA ILE A 29 -1.93 -1.92 5.07
C ILE A 29 -3.15 -1.71 5.99
N GLU A 30 -4.21 -1.06 5.50
CA GLU A 30 -5.46 -0.86 6.25
C GLU A 30 -6.19 -2.17 6.57
N ASP A 31 -6.10 -3.18 5.69
CA ASP A 31 -6.69 -4.52 5.88
C ASP A 31 -5.87 -5.41 6.84
N SER A 32 -4.67 -4.97 7.27
CA SER A 32 -3.78 -5.73 8.16
C SER A 32 -3.88 -5.27 9.62
N ASP A 33 -4.07 -6.22 10.55
CA ASP A 33 -4.00 -5.93 11.99
C ASP A 33 -2.54 -5.98 12.46
N GLY A 34 -1.96 -4.83 12.80
CA GLY A 34 -0.65 -4.72 13.43
C GLY A 34 0.52 -4.42 12.48
N HIS A 35 1.71 -4.93 12.81
CA HIS A 35 2.89 -4.79 11.95
C HIS A 35 2.85 -5.82 10.83
N ILE A 36 2.71 -5.35 9.59
CA ILE A 36 2.83 -6.15 8.38
C ILE A 36 4.19 -5.90 7.73
N SER A 37 4.90 -6.97 7.33
CA SER A 37 6.16 -6.87 6.58
C SER A 37 5.91 -6.50 5.12
N ALA A 38 6.95 -6.00 4.44
CA ALA A 38 6.85 -5.62 3.02
C ALA A 38 6.55 -6.85 2.13
N GLU A 39 7.06 -8.01 2.51
CA GLU A 39 6.83 -9.29 1.86
C GLU A 39 5.37 -9.74 2.00
N GLU A 40 4.77 -9.52 3.17
CA GLU A 40 3.35 -9.82 3.41
C GLU A 40 2.44 -8.86 2.65
N ILE A 41 2.78 -7.56 2.60
CA ILE A 41 2.07 -6.59 1.74
C ILE A 41 2.14 -7.07 0.28
N TYR A 42 3.32 -7.48 -0.18
CA TYR A 42 3.50 -7.96 -1.55
C TYR A 42 2.65 -9.20 -1.85
N ALA A 43 2.64 -10.19 -0.95
CA ALA A 43 1.84 -11.40 -1.09
C ALA A 43 0.34 -11.09 -1.18
N GLN A 44 -0.17 -10.18 -0.34
CA GLN A 44 -1.57 -9.75 -0.37
C GLN A 44 -1.93 -8.98 -1.64
N VAL A 45 -1.05 -8.09 -2.09
CA VAL A 45 -1.26 -7.30 -3.31
C VAL A 45 -1.26 -8.18 -4.56
N ILE A 46 -0.35 -9.16 -4.68
CA ILE A 46 -0.35 -10.12 -5.78
C ILE A 46 -1.59 -11.02 -5.76
N ALA A 47 -2.03 -11.45 -4.58
CA ALA A 47 -3.23 -12.28 -4.44
C ALA A 47 -4.50 -11.54 -4.93
N LYS A 48 -4.57 -10.22 -4.71
CA LYS A 48 -5.71 -9.38 -5.08
C LYS A 48 -5.59 -8.80 -6.50
N TYR A 49 -4.35 -8.60 -6.99
CA TYR A 49 -4.05 -7.97 -8.28
C TYR A 49 -2.85 -8.65 -8.99
N PRO A 50 -3.05 -9.83 -9.58
CA PRO A 50 -1.98 -10.64 -10.17
C PRO A 50 -1.24 -9.97 -11.34
N GLN A 51 -1.88 -8.99 -12.00
CA GLN A 51 -1.35 -8.25 -13.14
C GLN A 51 -0.43 -7.05 -12.78
N VAL A 52 -0.13 -6.82 -11.49
CA VAL A 52 0.68 -5.67 -11.06
C VAL A 52 2.18 -5.98 -11.17
N ASN A 53 2.91 -5.16 -11.93
CA ASN A 53 4.38 -5.23 -12.04
C ASN A 53 5.03 -4.60 -10.78
N ILE A 54 5.87 -5.39 -10.08
CA ILE A 54 6.35 -5.16 -8.69
C ILE A 54 7.39 -4.05 -8.52
N SER A 55 7.75 -3.30 -9.57
CA SER A 55 8.85 -2.34 -9.47
C SER A 55 8.66 -1.32 -8.34
N THR A 56 7.43 -1.07 -7.87
CA THR A 56 7.12 -0.10 -6.81
C THR A 56 7.42 -0.55 -5.37
N VAL A 57 7.34 -1.85 -5.04
CA VAL A 57 7.55 -2.33 -3.66
C VAL A 57 9.03 -2.18 -3.25
N TRP A 58 9.95 -2.37 -4.20
CA TRP A 58 11.39 -2.35 -3.93
C TRP A 58 12.01 -0.96 -3.79
N TYR A 59 11.42 0.09 -4.39
CA TYR A 59 12.01 1.45 -4.32
C TYR A 59 12.00 2.07 -2.92
N VAL A 60 11.12 1.61 -2.01
CA VAL A 60 11.07 2.10 -0.62
C VAL A 60 12.21 1.52 0.22
N HIS A 61 12.73 0.33 -0.10
CA HIS A 61 13.79 -0.32 0.68
C HIS A 61 15.20 0.24 0.39
N LEU A 62 15.45 0.80 -0.80
CA LEU A 62 16.82 1.16 -1.22
C LEU A 62 17.28 2.57 -0.78
N HIS A 63 16.45 3.33 -0.05
CA HIS A 63 16.81 4.69 0.44
C HIS A 63 16.64 4.85 1.96
N SER A 64 16.67 3.75 2.73
CA SER A 64 16.82 3.78 4.19
C SER A 64 18.23 3.43 4.62
#